data_AF-A0A1Q4R1Y5-F1
#
_entry.id   AF-A0A1Q4R1Y5-F1
#
_cell.length_a   1.000
_cell.length_b   1.000
_cell.length_c   1.000
_cell.angle_alpha   90.00
_cell.angle_beta   90.00
_cell.angle_gamma   90.00
#
_symmetry.space_group_name_H-M   'P 1'
#
loop_
_entity.id
_entity.type
_entity.pdbx_description
1 polymer ?
#
loop_
_entity_poly.entity_id
_entity_poly.type
_entity_poly.pdbx_seq_one_letter_code
_entity_poly.pdbx_strand_id
1 'polypeptide(L)'
;MSLRDKPLDWQINVHDFYVPLTYKGKNVGLVDPQYAKSIANILNGEESIKKALRLACEELLAELGGNPQDINELKSLMREYISRTRKPRSGTPAIAALLKERQKELDISQMEFVRFCDSYKLSPDDLKGIYKGDPVESRLFAPLCRILGKETEDIIAILEGRDLDDDDLDLL
;
A
#
# COMPACT_ATOMS: atom_id res chain seq x y z
N MET A 1 -52.49 -7.71 -20.92
CA MET A 1 -51.02 -7.77 -21.06
C MET A 1 -50.48 -6.40 -20.75
N SER A 2 -49.84 -6.20 -19.60
CA SER A 2 -49.15 -4.94 -19.29
C SER A 2 -47.65 -5.19 -19.41
N LEU A 3 -47.03 -4.53 -20.37
CA LEU A 3 -45.59 -4.44 -20.50
C LEU A 3 -45.04 -3.77 -19.24
N ARG A 4 -43.86 -4.21 -18.80
CA ARG A 4 -43.21 -3.72 -17.58
C ARG A 4 -42.92 -2.22 -17.74
N ASP A 5 -43.66 -1.37 -17.03
CA ASP A 5 -43.47 0.09 -17.01
C ASP A 5 -42.24 0.55 -16.19
N LYS A 6 -41.39 -0.36 -15.75
CA LYS A 6 -40.13 -0.01 -15.07
C LYS A 6 -38.98 -0.17 -16.05
N PRO A 7 -38.23 0.91 -16.35
CA PRO A 7 -36.99 0.80 -17.12
C PRO A 7 -36.04 -0.17 -16.40
N LEU A 8 -35.30 -0.95 -17.17
CA LEU A 8 -34.33 -1.89 -16.64
C LEU A 8 -33.14 -1.12 -16.04
N ASP A 9 -32.52 -1.65 -14.98
CA ASP A 9 -31.44 -0.96 -14.24
C ASP A 9 -30.19 -0.61 -15.09
N TRP A 10 -30.07 -1.16 -16.29
CA TRP A 10 -28.98 -0.87 -17.24
C TRP A 10 -29.39 0.13 -18.34
N GLN A 11 -30.66 0.53 -18.41
CA GLN A 11 -31.13 1.51 -19.38
C GLN A 11 -30.82 2.92 -18.87
N ILE A 12 -30.00 3.63 -19.64
CA ILE A 12 -29.73 5.05 -19.41
C ILE A 12 -31.00 5.82 -19.75
N ASN A 13 -31.69 6.35 -18.75
CA ASN A 13 -32.85 7.20 -18.96
C ASN A 13 -32.36 8.61 -19.29
N VAL A 14 -32.77 9.15 -20.44
CA VAL A 14 -32.34 10.47 -20.94
C VAL A 14 -32.81 11.61 -20.02
N HIS A 15 -33.76 11.34 -19.12
CA HIS A 15 -34.25 12.29 -18.12
C HIS A 15 -33.54 12.19 -16.76
N ASP A 16 -32.65 11.22 -16.57
CA ASP A 16 -31.92 11.08 -15.32
C ASP A 16 -30.74 12.07 -15.27
N PHE A 17 -30.50 12.61 -14.08
CA PHE A 17 -29.47 13.61 -13.85
C PHE A 17 -28.13 12.89 -13.63
N TYR A 18 -27.23 12.97 -14.62
CA TYR A 18 -25.88 12.42 -14.52
C TYR A 18 -24.84 13.53 -14.30
N VAL A 19 -23.77 13.20 -13.56
CA VAL A 19 -22.68 14.12 -13.23
C VAL A 19 -21.41 13.69 -13.97
N PRO A 20 -20.61 14.62 -14.53
CA PRO A 20 -19.34 14.28 -15.14
C PRO A 20 -18.34 13.76 -14.11
N LEU A 21 -17.78 12.59 -14.40
CA LEU A 21 -16.71 11.98 -13.64
C LEU A 21 -15.37 12.44 -14.21
N THR A 22 -14.52 12.98 -13.34
CA THR A 22 -13.18 13.44 -13.70
C THR A 22 -12.10 12.52 -13.13
N TYR A 23 -11.12 12.16 -13.96
CA TYR A 23 -9.91 11.44 -13.54
C TYR A 23 -8.68 12.09 -14.20
N LYS A 24 -7.65 12.42 -13.40
CA LYS A 24 -6.44 13.11 -13.87
C LYS A 24 -6.74 14.39 -14.69
N GLY A 25 -7.74 15.16 -14.27
CA GLY A 25 -8.18 16.39 -14.94
C GLY A 25 -8.92 16.18 -16.27
N LYS A 26 -9.21 14.94 -16.68
CA LYS A 26 -9.98 14.62 -17.89
C LYS A 26 -11.36 14.10 -17.52
N ASN A 27 -12.37 14.48 -18.29
CA ASN A 27 -13.70 13.89 -18.18
C ASN A 27 -13.65 12.47 -18.76
N VAL A 28 -13.96 11.48 -17.93
CA VAL A 28 -13.93 10.06 -18.29
C VAL A 28 -15.32 9.45 -18.45
N GLY A 29 -16.39 10.22 -18.21
CA GLY A 29 -17.75 9.75 -18.43
C GLY A 29 -18.80 10.48 -17.58
N LEU A 30 -20.04 10.04 -17.71
CA LEU A 30 -21.18 10.50 -16.93
C LEU A 30 -21.62 9.37 -16.00
N VAL A 31 -21.86 9.70 -14.73
CA VAL A 31 -22.20 8.72 -13.69
C VAL A 31 -23.37 9.24 -12.85
N ASP A 32 -24.19 8.32 -12.35
CA ASP A 32 -25.25 8.63 -11.40
C ASP A 32 -24.66 9.32 -10.14
N PRO A 33 -25.23 10.44 -9.68
CA PRO A 33 -24.79 11.18 -8.50
C PRO A 33 -24.56 10.30 -7.26
N GLN A 34 -25.36 9.26 -7.07
CA GLN A 34 -25.27 8.35 -5.92
C GLN A 34 -23.93 7.61 -5.87
N TYR A 35 -23.39 7.25 -7.04
CA TYR A 35 -22.12 6.53 -7.16
C TYR A 35 -20.95 7.45 -7.51
N ALA A 36 -21.21 8.62 -8.09
CA ALA A 36 -20.19 9.55 -8.58
C ALA A 36 -19.14 9.88 -7.51
N LYS A 37 -19.55 10.13 -6.26
CA LYS A 37 -18.63 10.44 -5.16
C LYS A 37 -17.72 9.26 -4.79
N SER A 38 -18.29 8.05 -4.73
CA SER A 38 -17.52 6.84 -4.40
C SER A 38 -16.50 6.54 -5.50
N ILE A 39 -16.94 6.60 -6.75
CA ILE A 39 -16.09 6.33 -7.92
C ILE A 39 -15.02 7.41 -8.07
N ALA A 40 -15.35 8.70 -7.88
CA ALA A 40 -14.37 9.78 -7.92
C ALA A 40 -13.32 9.67 -6.81
N ASN A 41 -13.71 9.23 -5.61
CA ASN A 41 -12.78 9.00 -4.50
C ASN A 41 -11.85 7.81 -4.78
N ILE A 42 -12.34 6.73 -5.38
CA ILE A 42 -11.51 5.59 -5.76
C ILE A 42 -10.52 6.00 -6.86
N LEU A 43 -11.00 6.68 -7.90
CA LEU A 43 -10.17 7.07 -9.04
C LEU A 43 -9.14 8.15 -8.69
N ASN A 44 -9.49 9.12 -7.86
CA ASN A 44 -8.61 10.25 -7.53
C ASN A 44 -7.99 10.15 -6.13
N GLY A 45 -8.18 9.03 -5.42
CA GLY A 45 -7.73 8.87 -4.05
C GLY A 45 -6.23 9.09 -3.90
N GLU A 46 -5.43 8.52 -4.80
CA GLU A 46 -3.97 8.69 -4.79
C GLU A 46 -3.56 10.16 -4.99
N GLU A 47 -4.21 10.87 -5.92
CA GLU A 47 -3.93 12.29 -6.18
C GLU A 47 -4.36 13.17 -5.00
N SER A 48 -5.50 12.86 -4.36
CA SER A 48 -5.96 13.58 -3.17
C SER A 48 -5.03 13.39 -1.98
N ILE A 49 -4.50 12.18 -1.76
CA ILE A 49 -3.57 11.88 -0.68
C ILE A 49 -2.22 12.56 -0.94
N LYS A 50 -1.73 12.53 -2.18
CA LYS A 50 -0.52 13.26 -2.58
C LYS A 50 -0.66 14.77 -2.37
N LYS A 51 -1.81 15.36 -2.71
CA LYS A 51 -2.10 16.78 -2.45
C LYS A 51 -2.17 17.09 -0.96
N ALA A 52 -2.82 16.23 -0.16
CA ALA A 52 -2.89 16.40 1.29
C ALA A 52 -1.49 16.31 1.93
N LEU A 53 -0.66 15.35 1.52
CA LEU A 53 0.73 15.22 1.96
C LEU A 53 1.54 16.47 1.60
N ARG A 54 1.38 16.97 0.37
CA ARG A 54 2.05 18.19 -0.08
C ARG A 54 1.69 19.38 0.81
N LEU A 55 0.40 19.62 1.06
CA LEU A 55 -0.07 20.71 1.92
C LEU A 55 0.50 20.60 3.33
N ALA A 56 0.47 19.41 3.93
CA ALA A 56 1.02 19.18 5.26
C ALA A 56 2.55 19.42 5.32
N CYS A 57 3.29 19.03 4.27
CA CYS A 57 4.72 19.30 4.18
C CYS A 57 5.03 20.78 3.95
N GLU A 58 4.21 21.51 3.18
CA GLU A 58 4.32 22.96 2.99
C GLU A 58 4.10 23.71 4.32
N GLU A 59 3.08 23.32 5.09
CA GLU A 59 2.83 23.86 6.44
C GLU A 59 3.99 23.57 7.40
N LEU A 60 4.50 22.34 7.40
CA LEU A 60 5.62 21.94 8.26
C LEU A 60 6.91 22.71 7.93
N LEU A 61 7.20 22.94 6.64
CA LEU A 61 8.35 23.75 6.22
C LEU A 61 8.20 25.20 6.67
N ALA A 62 7.00 25.76 6.61
CA ALA A 62 6.73 27.11 7.08
C ALA A 62 6.94 27.24 8.61
N GLU A 63 6.56 26.23 9.39
CA GLU A 63 6.79 26.21 10.85
C GLU A 63 8.26 26.06 11.23
N LEU A 64 9.03 25.28 10.46
CA LEU A 64 10.46 25.03 10.70
C LEU A 64 11.37 26.17 10.20
N GLY A 65 10.80 27.25 9.63
CA GLY A 65 11.55 28.37 9.06
C GLY A 65 12.25 28.06 7.74
N GLY A 66 11.85 26.97 7.07
CA GLY A 66 12.29 26.61 5.72
C GLY A 66 11.57 27.42 4.64
N ASN A 67 11.93 27.22 3.37
CA ASN A 67 11.27 27.88 2.26
C ASN A 67 10.21 26.96 1.63
N PRO A 68 8.90 27.14 1.91
CA PRO A 68 7.85 26.31 1.34
C PRO A 68 7.71 26.44 -0.18
N GLN A 69 8.34 27.45 -0.80
CA GLN A 69 8.40 27.59 -2.27
C GLN A 69 9.59 26.86 -2.91
N ASP A 70 10.53 26.35 -2.10
CA ASP A 70 11.60 25.50 -2.63
C ASP A 70 11.07 24.10 -2.92
N ILE A 71 10.85 23.84 -4.21
CA ILE A 71 10.35 22.57 -4.73
C ILE A 71 11.28 21.42 -4.35
N ASN A 72 12.59 21.64 -4.25
CA ASN A 72 13.54 20.58 -3.92
C ASN A 72 13.46 20.18 -2.45
N GLU A 73 13.36 21.15 -1.54
CA GLU A 73 13.17 20.89 -0.10
C GLU A 73 11.84 20.16 0.15
N LEU A 74 10.76 20.65 -0.47
CA LEU A 74 9.44 20.04 -0.37
C LEU A 74 9.43 18.60 -0.93
N LYS A 75 10.01 18.38 -2.12
CA LYS A 75 10.12 17.03 -2.71
C LYS A 75 10.96 16.11 -1.84
N SER A 76 12.07 16.60 -1.27
CA SER A 76 12.93 15.81 -0.38
C SER A 76 12.17 15.36 0.86
N LEU A 77 11.46 16.28 1.52
CA LEU A 77 10.69 16.01 2.72
C LEU A 77 9.54 15.03 2.44
N MET A 78 8.79 15.24 1.35
CA MET A 78 7.75 14.30 0.92
C MET A 78 8.33 12.90 0.64
N ARG A 79 9.47 12.81 -0.05
CA ARG A 79 10.15 11.52 -0.29
C ARG A 79 10.58 10.84 1.00
N GLU A 80 11.05 11.59 1.99
CA GLU A 80 11.42 11.05 3.29
C GLU A 80 10.21 10.45 4.03
N TYR A 81 9.08 11.16 4.04
CA TYR A 81 7.86 10.62 4.66
C TYR A 81 7.30 9.42 3.89
N ILE A 82 7.35 9.45 2.56
CA ILE A 82 6.95 8.31 1.73
C ILE A 82 7.89 7.12 1.96
N SER A 83 9.21 7.33 2.07
CA SER A 83 10.15 6.24 2.31
C SER A 83 10.00 5.61 3.69
N ARG A 84 9.69 6.42 4.72
CA ARG A 84 9.38 5.95 6.07
C ARG A 84 8.07 5.15 6.15
N THR A 85 7.12 5.44 5.28
CA THR A 85 5.81 4.77 5.23
C THR A 85 5.77 3.62 4.23
N ARG A 86 6.73 3.53 3.31
CA ARG A 86 6.79 2.46 2.31
C ARG A 86 7.02 1.13 3.02
N LYS A 87 6.25 0.11 2.61
CA LYS A 87 6.53 -1.27 3.00
C LYS A 87 7.98 -1.58 2.63
N PRO A 88 8.82 -2.05 3.57
CA PRO A 88 10.19 -2.40 3.27
C PRO A 88 10.21 -3.45 2.17
N ARG A 89 10.94 -3.16 1.10
CA ARG A 89 10.98 -4.00 -0.11
C ARG A 89 12.14 -5.00 -0.12
N SER A 90 13.15 -4.78 0.72
CA SER A 90 14.30 -5.68 0.86
C SER A 90 14.80 -5.84 2.31
N GLY A 91 15.67 -6.83 2.53
CA GLY A 91 16.32 -7.09 3.81
C GLY A 91 15.40 -7.71 4.88
N THR A 92 15.90 -7.82 6.12
CA THR A 92 15.12 -8.32 7.27
C THR A 92 13.77 -7.61 7.43
N PRO A 93 13.66 -6.27 7.26
CA PRO A 93 12.37 -5.59 7.39
C PRO A 93 11.32 -6.08 6.38
N ALA A 94 11.73 -6.47 5.16
CA ALA A 94 10.81 -7.04 4.17
C ALA A 94 10.28 -8.41 4.60
N ILE A 95 11.15 -9.26 5.15
CA ILE A 95 10.74 -10.55 5.74
C ILE A 95 9.75 -10.33 6.90
N ALA A 96 10.03 -9.34 7.77
CA ALA A 96 9.12 -8.97 8.85
C ALA A 96 7.74 -8.50 8.33
N ALA A 97 7.72 -7.76 7.22
CA ALA A 97 6.48 -7.35 6.58
C ALA A 97 5.70 -8.53 5.99
N LEU A 98 6.39 -9.50 5.36
CA LEU A 98 5.78 -10.73 4.84
C LEU A 98 5.19 -11.59 5.96
N LEU A 99 5.88 -11.68 7.11
CA LEU A 99 5.35 -12.39 8.27
C LEU A 99 4.07 -11.75 8.82
N LYS A 100 3.98 -10.41 8.85
CA LYS A 100 2.76 -9.69 9.22
C LYS A 100 1.61 -9.92 8.23
N GLU A 101 1.91 -9.97 6.94
CA GLU A 101 0.90 -10.31 5.93
C GLU A 101 0.41 -11.73 6.09
N ARG A 102 1.34 -12.67 6.31
CA ARG A 102 0.99 -14.05 6.57
C ARG A 102 0.12 -14.21 7.82
N GLN A 103 0.39 -13.46 8.88
CA GLN A 103 -0.47 -13.42 10.06
C GLN A 103 -1.89 -12.97 9.71
N LYS A 104 -2.03 -11.91 8.90
CA LYS A 104 -3.34 -11.40 8.47
C LYS A 104 -4.09 -12.38 7.58
N GLU A 105 -3.40 -13.05 6.67
CA GLU A 105 -3.98 -14.10 5.82
C GLU A 105 -4.52 -15.28 6.61
N LEU A 106 -3.83 -15.64 7.69
CA LEU A 106 -4.26 -16.70 8.60
C LEU A 106 -5.39 -16.26 9.54
N ASP A 107 -5.67 -14.96 9.63
CA ASP A 107 -6.66 -14.36 10.53
C ASP A 107 -6.51 -14.80 11.99
N ILE A 108 -5.26 -14.82 12.48
CA ILE A 108 -4.93 -15.24 13.85
C ILE A 108 -4.33 -14.11 14.68
N SER A 109 -4.54 -14.19 16.00
CA SER A 109 -3.97 -13.25 16.95
C SER A 109 -2.45 -13.33 16.97
N GLN A 110 -1.80 -12.28 17.50
CA GLN A 110 -0.34 -12.24 17.61
C GLN A 110 0.22 -13.42 18.43
N MET A 111 -0.47 -13.79 19.52
CA MET A 111 -0.02 -14.90 20.38
C MET A 111 -0.14 -16.25 19.67
N GLU A 112 -1.19 -16.44 18.87
CA GLU A 112 -1.36 -17.65 18.05
C GLU A 112 -0.33 -17.70 16.93
N PHE A 113 -0.02 -16.56 16.31
CA PHE A 113 0.99 -16.48 15.25
C PHE A 113 2.39 -16.84 15.78
N VAL A 114 2.76 -16.38 16.99
CA VAL A 114 4.02 -16.77 17.63
C VAL A 114 4.10 -18.28 17.81
N ARG A 115 3.02 -18.93 18.28
CA ARG A 115 2.97 -20.40 18.43
C ARG A 115 3.00 -21.12 17.08
N PHE A 116 2.35 -20.56 16.07
CA PHE A 116 2.39 -21.07 14.71
C PHE A 116 3.82 -21.05 14.17
N CYS A 117 4.54 -19.93 14.28
CA CYS A 117 5.95 -19.84 13.88
C CYS A 117 6.84 -20.83 14.64
N ASP A 118 6.62 -20.98 15.94
CA ASP A 118 7.37 -21.92 16.78
C ASP A 118 7.20 -23.37 16.32
N SER A 119 6.00 -23.75 15.87
CA SER A 119 5.74 -25.09 15.30
C SER A 119 6.55 -25.40 14.03
N TYR A 120 6.98 -24.36 13.31
CA TYR A 120 7.87 -24.47 12.13
C TYR A 120 9.36 -24.30 12.46
N LYS A 121 9.72 -24.33 13.76
CA LYS A 121 11.08 -24.14 14.28
C LYS A 121 11.62 -22.70 14.11
N LEU A 122 10.72 -21.71 14.04
CA LEU A 122 11.10 -20.31 14.18
C LEU A 122 10.82 -19.86 15.61
N SER A 123 11.85 -19.79 16.45
CA SER A 123 11.68 -19.51 17.87
C SER A 123 11.10 -18.10 18.11
N PRO A 124 10.41 -17.86 19.24
CA PRO A 124 9.90 -16.53 19.57
C PRO A 124 10.99 -15.45 19.64
N ASP A 125 12.20 -15.81 20.06
CA ASP A 125 13.33 -14.88 20.10
C ASP A 125 13.87 -14.55 18.70
N ASP A 126 13.97 -15.54 17.81
CA ASP A 126 14.33 -15.32 16.41
C ASP A 126 13.27 -14.45 15.70
N LEU A 127 11.99 -14.74 15.92
CA LEU A 127 10.88 -13.95 15.39
C LEU A 127 10.95 -12.50 15.89
N LYS A 128 11.24 -12.30 17.18
CA LYS A 128 11.44 -10.97 17.77
C LYS A 128 12.66 -10.27 17.18
N GLY A 129 13.75 -10.98 16.91
CA GLY A 129 14.93 -10.44 16.25
C GLY A 129 14.63 -9.95 14.83
N ILE A 130 13.90 -10.76 14.05
CA ILE A 130 13.43 -10.37 12.71
C ILE A 130 12.60 -9.08 12.78
N TYR A 131 11.67 -8.96 13.73
CA TYR A 131 10.87 -7.73 13.88
C TYR A 131 11.67 -6.51 14.34
N LYS A 132 12.82 -6.70 14.97
CA LYS A 132 13.76 -5.62 15.32
C LYS A 132 14.69 -5.23 14.18
N GLY A 133 14.78 -6.05 13.13
CA GLY A 133 15.70 -5.85 12.01
C GLY A 133 17.03 -6.58 12.16
N ASP A 134 17.15 -7.56 13.05
CA ASP A 134 18.37 -8.36 13.20
C ASP A 134 18.65 -9.16 11.91
N PRO A 135 19.92 -9.43 11.55
CA PRO A 135 20.25 -10.19 10.36
C PRO A 135 19.60 -11.59 10.37
N VAL A 136 18.97 -11.97 9.25
CA VAL A 136 18.39 -13.31 9.10
C VAL A 136 19.50 -14.32 8.82
N GLU A 137 19.80 -15.16 9.80
CA GLU A 137 20.77 -16.25 9.64
C GLU A 137 20.24 -17.36 8.73
N SER A 138 21.14 -18.04 8.00
CA SER A 138 20.77 -19.10 7.05
C SER A 138 20.01 -20.27 7.68
N ARG A 139 20.19 -20.52 8.99
CA ARG A 139 19.41 -21.53 9.73
C ARG A 139 17.91 -21.23 9.74
N LEU A 140 17.52 -19.96 9.58
CA LEU A 140 16.14 -19.49 9.60
C LEU A 140 15.47 -19.60 8.22
N PHE A 141 16.23 -19.84 7.14
CA PHE A 141 15.66 -19.88 5.79
C PHE A 141 14.64 -20.99 5.63
N ALA A 142 14.94 -22.22 6.07
CA ALA A 142 14.01 -23.34 5.94
C ALA A 142 12.70 -23.14 6.75
N PRO A 143 12.72 -22.70 8.02
CA PRO A 143 11.51 -22.26 8.72
C PRO A 143 10.72 -21.17 7.98
N LEU A 144 11.40 -20.12 7.50
CA LEU A 144 10.77 -19.00 6.79
C LEU A 144 10.10 -19.43 5.48
N CYS A 145 10.75 -20.29 4.70
CA CYS A 145 10.19 -20.85 3.47
C CYS A 145 8.86 -21.57 3.73
N ARG A 146 8.79 -22.38 4.80
CA ARG A 146 7.56 -23.11 5.16
C ARG A 146 6.44 -22.19 5.64
N ILE A 147 6.77 -21.17 6.43
CA ILE A 147 5.80 -20.21 6.97
C ILE A 147 5.23 -19.33 5.85
N LEU A 148 6.12 -18.81 4.99
CA LEU A 148 5.78 -17.86 3.93
C LEU A 148 5.35 -18.52 2.61
N GLY A 149 5.54 -19.85 2.47
CA GLY A 149 5.23 -20.58 1.24
C GLY A 149 6.09 -20.14 0.05
N LYS A 150 7.36 -19.83 0.30
CA LYS A 150 8.34 -19.35 -0.69
C LYS A 150 9.52 -20.29 -0.81
N GLU A 151 10.19 -20.27 -1.96
CA GLU A 151 11.43 -21.01 -2.14
C GLU A 151 12.60 -20.30 -1.44
N THR A 152 13.68 -21.03 -1.17
CA THR A 152 14.86 -20.46 -0.50
C THR A 152 15.51 -19.35 -1.34
N GLU A 153 15.49 -19.50 -2.66
CA GLU A 153 15.99 -18.51 -3.61
C GLU A 153 15.21 -17.19 -3.51
N ASP A 154 13.88 -17.24 -3.36
CA ASP A 154 13.04 -16.04 -3.18
C ASP A 154 13.40 -15.31 -1.88
N ILE A 155 13.61 -16.04 -0.78
CA ILE A 155 13.97 -15.45 0.51
C ILE A 155 15.33 -14.74 0.39
N ILE A 156 16.30 -15.34 -0.31
CA ILE A 156 17.60 -14.73 -0.56
C ILE A 156 17.46 -13.50 -1.45
N ALA A 157 16.68 -13.57 -2.53
CA ALA A 157 16.43 -12.45 -3.44
C ALA A 157 15.79 -11.25 -2.72
N ILE A 158 14.84 -11.49 -1.82
CA ILE A 158 14.21 -10.46 -0.97
C ILE A 158 15.23 -9.87 0.01
N LEU A 159 16.06 -10.70 0.64
CA LEU A 159 17.08 -10.23 1.58
C LEU A 159 18.13 -9.34 0.89
N GLU A 160 18.51 -9.69 -0.34
CA GLU A 160 19.51 -8.97 -1.13
C GLU A 160 18.92 -7.83 -1.97
N GLY A 161 17.59 -7.74 -2.07
CA GLY A 161 16.88 -6.70 -2.82
C GLY A 161 16.98 -6.81 -4.33
N ARG A 162 17.13 -8.03 -4.88
CA ARG A 162 17.32 -8.26 -6.33
C ARG A 162 16.03 -8.16 -7.17
N ASP A 163 14.85 -8.09 -6.55
CA ASP A 163 13.54 -8.15 -7.24
C ASP A 163 12.89 -6.79 -7.53
N LEU A 164 13.63 -5.68 -7.60
CA LEU A 164 13.03 -4.35 -7.73
C LEU A 164 13.49 -3.60 -8.98
N ASP A 165 12.65 -3.62 -10.00
CA ASP A 165 12.67 -2.66 -11.09
C ASP A 165 12.39 -1.24 -10.56
N ASP A 166 13.21 -0.28 -11.02
CA ASP A 166 13.27 1.13 -10.59
C ASP A 166 12.13 2.02 -11.12
N ASP A 167 11.08 1.45 -11.73
CA ASP A 167 10.14 2.20 -12.58
C ASP A 167 9.12 3.11 -11.83
N ASP A 168 9.06 3.06 -10.49
CA ASP A 168 8.09 3.87 -9.71
C ASP A 168 8.59 5.29 -9.38
N LEU A 169 9.85 5.65 -9.68
CA LEU A 169 10.47 6.91 -9.23
C LEU A 169 10.43 8.05 -10.24
N ASP A 170 10.10 7.79 -11.51
CA ASP A 170 10.09 8.80 -12.58
C ASP A 170 8.83 9.69 -12.61
N LEU A 171 7.92 9.56 -11.64
CA LEU A 171 6.66 10.31 -11.60
C LEU A 171 6.52 11.29 -10.41
N LEU A 172 7.63 11.72 -9.80
CA LEU A 172 7.67 12.79 -8.77
C LEU A 172 8.30 14.11 -9.25
#